data_AF-A0A7C6TS33-F1
#
_entry.id   AF-A0A7C6TS33-F1
#
_cell.length_a   1.000
_cell.length_b   1.000
_cell.length_c   1.000
_cell.angle_alpha   90.00
_cell.angle_beta   90.00
_cell.angle_gamma   90.00
#
_symmetry.space_group_name_H-M   'P 1'
#
loop_
_entity.id
_entity.type
_entity.pdbx_description
1 polymer ?
#
loop_
_entity_poly.entity_id
_entity_poly.type
_entity_poly.pdbx_seq_one_letter_code
_entity_poly.pdbx_strand_id
1 'polypeptide(L)'
;MMINRNDDVFEWVEADRARELIRLNIQLEHRINERGDLEPLPGITPALFIIAQHCDGDERYYRSDLPAEVRLRLAELSPEVALHEHDRVCEILAAHARCADLFAGIGYYFDRHPSPDECPDVIRRGASYAIVINGRQISRAWSERDDEYAAELAVETQREYRQRGYARQVAAAWAADVLDSGRVAFYSHRTVNAASKALARSLGVVPYAVLTSYESYE
;
A
#
# COMPACT_ATOMS: atom_id res chain seq x y z
N MET A 1 4.60 13.43 -18.88
CA MET A 1 5.48 14.53 -18.39
C MET A 1 6.02 14.08 -17.05
N MET A 2 7.28 14.37 -16.78
CA MET A 2 8.13 13.76 -15.74
C MET A 2 7.45 13.64 -14.36
N ILE A 3 7.48 12.43 -13.79
CA ILE A 3 7.55 12.22 -12.33
C ILE A 3 8.55 13.26 -11.81
N ASN A 4 8.17 14.08 -10.84
CA ASN A 4 9.07 15.07 -10.26
C ASN A 4 10.24 14.34 -9.58
N ARG A 5 11.28 14.02 -10.37
CA ARG A 5 12.45 13.17 -10.03
C ARG A 5 13.41 13.79 -9.01
N ASN A 6 13.03 14.90 -8.38
CA ASN A 6 14.01 15.81 -7.77
C ASN A 6 14.01 15.92 -6.24
N ASP A 7 13.28 15.11 -5.48
CA ASP A 7 13.41 15.10 -4.00
C ASP A 7 13.39 13.71 -3.33
N ASP A 8 13.39 12.63 -4.10
CA ASP A 8 13.40 11.25 -3.59
C ASP A 8 14.23 10.34 -4.50
N VAL A 9 15.47 10.05 -4.10
CA VAL A 9 16.34 9.06 -4.75
C VAL A 9 15.93 7.67 -4.29
N PHE A 10 14.70 7.26 -4.59
CA PHE A 10 14.38 5.84 -4.58
C PHE A 10 14.61 5.29 -5.99
N GLU A 11 15.42 4.25 -6.10
CA GLU A 11 15.41 3.42 -7.31
C GLU A 11 14.07 2.69 -7.35
N TRP A 12 13.35 2.85 -8.45
CA TRP A 12 12.09 2.16 -8.67
C TRP A 12 12.37 0.75 -9.15
N VAL A 13 11.53 -0.19 -8.72
CA VAL A 13 11.60 -1.55 -9.25
C VAL A 13 11.26 -1.58 -10.75
N GLU A 14 11.84 -2.53 -11.47
CA GLU A 14 11.58 -2.75 -12.89
C GLU A 14 10.10 -3.08 -13.15
N ALA A 15 9.62 -2.72 -14.35
CA ALA A 15 8.19 -2.70 -14.66
C ALA A 15 7.48 -4.05 -14.46
N ASP A 16 8.08 -5.15 -14.91
CA ASP A 16 7.46 -6.48 -14.76
C ASP A 16 7.29 -6.89 -13.30
N ARG A 17 8.28 -6.57 -12.46
CA ARG A 17 8.21 -6.82 -11.02
C ARG A 17 7.22 -5.87 -10.35
N ALA A 18 7.14 -4.62 -10.80
CA ALA A 18 6.14 -3.67 -10.30
C ALA A 18 4.71 -4.19 -10.54
N ARG A 19 4.42 -4.70 -11.75
CA ARG A 19 3.11 -5.29 -12.09
C ARG A 19 2.75 -6.47 -11.21
N GLU A 20 3.71 -7.35 -10.94
CA GLU A 20 3.53 -8.49 -10.03
C GLU A 20 3.21 -8.01 -8.61
N LEU A 21 3.98 -7.05 -8.09
CA LEU A 21 3.80 -6.50 -6.75
C LEU A 21 2.46 -5.77 -6.60
N ILE A 22 2.05 -4.98 -7.61
CA ILE A 22 0.72 -4.35 -7.66
C ILE A 22 -0.35 -5.42 -7.57
N ARG A 23 -0.28 -6.45 -8.41
CA ARG A 23 -1.29 -7.53 -8.42
C ARG A 23 -1.39 -8.22 -7.06
N LEU A 24 -0.26 -8.60 -6.46
CA LEU A 24 -0.23 -9.24 -5.14
C LEU A 24 -0.82 -8.33 -4.05
N ASN A 25 -0.49 -7.04 -4.06
CA ASN A 25 -1.03 -6.10 -3.07
C ASN A 25 -2.55 -5.91 -3.23
N ILE A 26 -3.05 -5.74 -4.46
CA ILE A 26 -4.50 -5.64 -4.73
C ILE A 26 -5.25 -6.88 -4.26
N GLN A 27 -4.64 -8.07 -4.40
CA GLN A 27 -5.24 -9.34 -3.99
C GLN A 27 -5.43 -9.50 -2.47
N LEU A 28 -4.74 -8.69 -1.65
CA LEU A 28 -4.97 -8.65 -0.20
C LEU A 28 -6.36 -8.10 0.18
N GLU A 29 -6.99 -7.34 -0.72
CA GLU A 29 -8.28 -6.68 -0.47
C GLU A 29 -9.37 -7.07 -1.48
N HIS A 30 -8.98 -7.58 -2.64
CA HIS A 30 -9.88 -7.80 -3.77
C HIS A 30 -9.65 -9.17 -4.39
N ARG A 31 -10.74 -9.81 -4.84
CA ARG A 31 -10.59 -10.86 -5.84
C ARG A 31 -10.43 -10.21 -7.21
N ILE A 32 -9.51 -10.71 -8.02
CA ILE A 32 -9.39 -10.35 -9.43
C ILE A 32 -9.98 -11.49 -10.25
N ASN A 33 -11.03 -11.24 -11.01
CA ASN A 33 -11.66 -12.27 -11.83
C ASN A 33 -10.91 -12.51 -13.16
N GLU A 34 -11.40 -13.44 -13.97
CA GLU A 34 -10.76 -13.83 -15.24
C GLU A 34 -10.62 -12.67 -16.24
N ARG A 35 -11.44 -11.62 -16.11
CA ARG A 35 -11.36 -10.40 -16.95
C ARG A 35 -10.39 -9.36 -16.40
N GLY A 36 -9.81 -9.58 -15.22
CA GLY A 36 -8.99 -8.60 -14.52
C GLY A 36 -9.81 -7.59 -13.70
N ASP A 37 -11.12 -7.82 -13.53
CA ASP A 37 -11.98 -6.92 -12.77
C ASP A 37 -11.92 -7.23 -11.26
N LEU A 38 -12.10 -6.18 -10.45
CA LEU A 38 -12.23 -6.30 -8.99
C LEU A 38 -13.60 -6.86 -8.64
N GLU A 39 -13.61 -7.96 -7.89
CA GLU A 39 -14.79 -8.51 -7.25
C GLU A 39 -14.70 -8.32 -5.72
N PRO A 40 -15.84 -8.04 -5.07
CA PRO A 40 -15.90 -7.89 -3.62
C PRO A 40 -15.42 -9.18 -2.93
N LEU A 41 -14.57 -9.04 -1.92
CA LEU A 41 -14.38 -10.08 -0.92
C LEU A 41 -15.51 -10.03 0.11
N PRO A 42 -15.91 -11.16 0.73
CA PRO A 42 -16.94 -11.16 1.76
C PRO A 42 -16.61 -10.17 2.89
N GLY A 43 -17.50 -9.20 3.13
CA GLY A 43 -17.34 -8.19 4.19
C GLY A 43 -16.39 -7.04 3.83
N ILE A 44 -15.88 -6.96 2.60
CA ILE A 44 -15.06 -5.85 2.11
C ILE A 44 -15.82 -5.14 1.00
N THR A 45 -16.01 -3.82 1.13
CA THR A 45 -16.50 -2.99 0.03
C THR A 45 -15.35 -2.76 -0.94
N PRO A 46 -15.38 -3.31 -2.16
CA PRO A 46 -14.28 -3.18 -3.09
C PRO A 46 -14.19 -1.75 -3.62
N ALA A 47 -12.98 -1.34 -3.98
CA ALA A 47 -12.75 -0.12 -4.71
C ALA A 47 -13.58 -0.11 -6.01
N LEU A 48 -14.13 1.05 -6.35
CA LEU A 48 -14.75 1.30 -7.64
C LEU A 48 -13.69 1.24 -8.75
N PHE A 49 -12.57 1.91 -8.52
CA PHE A 49 -11.50 2.07 -9.48
C PHE A 49 -10.17 2.21 -8.74
N ILE A 50 -9.15 1.51 -9.23
CA ILE A 50 -7.78 1.63 -8.74
C ILE A 50 -6.88 1.93 -9.93
N ILE A 51 -5.98 2.90 -9.76
CA ILE A 51 -4.87 3.15 -10.66
C ILE A 51 -3.56 3.06 -9.89
N ALA A 52 -2.59 2.31 -10.44
CA ALA A 52 -1.26 2.16 -9.89
C ALA A 52 -0.22 2.46 -10.98
N GLN A 53 0.44 3.61 -10.90
CA GLN A 53 1.51 4.00 -11.80
C GLN A 53 2.85 3.45 -11.31
N HIS A 54 3.56 2.78 -12.22
CA HIS A 54 4.91 2.27 -12.04
C HIS A 54 5.87 2.95 -13.03
N CYS A 55 7.13 2.50 -13.08
CA CYS A 55 8.22 3.17 -13.80
C CYS A 55 8.03 3.26 -15.34
N ASP A 56 7.19 2.40 -15.93
CA ASP A 56 7.01 2.26 -17.39
C ASP A 56 5.52 2.18 -17.79
N GLY A 57 4.62 2.69 -16.95
CA GLY A 57 3.19 2.64 -17.24
C GLY A 57 2.31 2.72 -16.00
N ASP A 58 1.05 2.32 -16.17
CA ASP A 58 0.08 2.22 -15.11
C ASP A 58 -0.81 0.99 -15.29
N GLU A 59 -1.18 0.38 -14.16
CA GLU A 59 -2.16 -0.68 -14.07
C GLU A 59 -3.49 -0.10 -13.58
N ARG A 60 -4.58 -0.48 -14.23
CA ARG A 60 -5.93 0.01 -13.92
C ARG A 60 -6.86 -1.16 -13.63
N TYR A 61 -7.50 -1.11 -12.48
CA TYR A 61 -8.48 -2.11 -12.04
C TYR A 61 -9.84 -1.46 -11.87
N TYR A 62 -10.86 -2.15 -12.37
CA TYR A 62 -12.24 -1.67 -12.36
C TYR A 62 -13.09 -2.65 -11.58
N ARG A 63 -14.02 -2.15 -10.77
CA ARG A 63 -15.04 -3.01 -10.16
C ARG A 63 -15.86 -3.70 -11.24
N SER A 64 -16.17 -4.98 -11.02
CA SER A 64 -16.79 -5.86 -12.01
C SER A 64 -18.17 -5.41 -12.48
N ASP A 65 -18.87 -4.58 -11.70
CA ASP A 65 -20.17 -4.00 -11.99
C ASP A 65 -20.12 -2.59 -12.61
N LEU A 66 -18.93 -1.98 -12.79
CA LEU A 66 -18.81 -0.67 -13.41
C LEU A 66 -19.33 -0.70 -14.86
N PRO A 67 -20.28 0.18 -15.24
CA PRO A 67 -20.80 0.25 -16.59
C PRO A 67 -19.71 0.52 -17.64
N ALA A 68 -19.88 -0.04 -18.84
CA ALA A 68 -18.91 0.10 -19.93
C ALA A 68 -18.59 1.57 -20.27
N GLU A 69 -19.61 2.45 -20.25
CA GLU A 69 -19.42 3.87 -20.50
C GLU A 69 -18.54 4.56 -19.44
N VAL A 70 -18.73 4.20 -18.17
CA VAL A 70 -17.90 4.71 -17.06
C VAL A 70 -16.46 4.22 -17.22
N ARG A 71 -16.27 2.94 -17.55
CA ARG A 71 -14.95 2.35 -17.82
C ARG A 71 -14.21 3.04 -18.96
N LEU A 72 -14.90 3.31 -20.08
CA LEU A 72 -14.32 4.01 -21.22
C LEU A 72 -13.84 5.42 -20.82
N ARG A 73 -14.69 6.18 -20.12
CA ARG A 73 -14.33 7.52 -19.64
C ARG A 73 -13.14 7.51 -18.67
N LEU A 74 -13.05 6.51 -17.80
CA LEU A 74 -11.89 6.33 -16.91
C LEU A 74 -10.63 5.92 -17.68
N ALA A 75 -10.75 5.05 -18.68
CA ALA A 75 -9.62 4.59 -19.50
C ALA A 75 -9.03 5.72 -20.36
N GLU A 76 -9.85 6.70 -20.77
CA GLU A 76 -9.40 7.88 -21.52
C GLU A 76 -8.62 8.90 -20.69
N LEU A 77 -8.70 8.82 -19.36
CA LEU A 77 -7.92 9.70 -18.48
C LEU A 77 -6.42 9.41 -18.62
N SER A 78 -5.61 10.46 -18.66
CA SER A 78 -4.17 10.31 -18.49
C SER A 78 -3.86 9.82 -17.07
N PRO A 79 -2.71 9.15 -16.83
CA PRO A 79 -2.35 8.70 -15.49
C PRO A 79 -2.29 9.85 -14.47
N GLU A 80 -1.82 11.02 -14.89
CA GLU A 80 -1.76 12.23 -14.06
C GLU A 80 -3.16 12.61 -13.52
N VAL A 81 -4.15 12.69 -14.41
CA VAL A 81 -5.52 13.04 -14.05
C VAL A 81 -6.13 11.95 -13.16
N ALA A 82 -5.96 10.68 -13.53
CA ALA A 82 -6.50 9.56 -12.79
C ALA A 82 -5.89 9.39 -11.39
N LEU A 83 -4.64 9.81 -11.17
CA LEU A 83 -3.97 9.75 -9.86
C LEU A 83 -4.22 10.97 -8.97
N HIS A 84 -4.46 12.15 -9.56
CA HIS A 84 -4.35 13.41 -8.80
C HIS A 84 -5.58 14.32 -8.90
N GLU A 85 -6.36 14.24 -9.97
CA GLU A 85 -7.59 15.03 -10.12
C GLU A 85 -8.79 14.25 -9.57
N HIS A 86 -8.79 14.02 -8.25
CA HIS A 86 -9.79 13.16 -7.60
C HIS A 86 -11.23 13.59 -7.85
N ASP A 87 -11.53 14.89 -7.86
CA ASP A 87 -12.88 15.41 -8.16
C ASP A 87 -13.34 14.95 -9.55
N ARG A 88 -12.44 14.99 -10.55
CA ARG A 88 -12.76 14.59 -11.92
C ARG A 88 -13.07 13.09 -12.03
N VAL A 89 -12.31 12.25 -11.33
CA VAL A 89 -12.55 10.81 -11.28
C VAL A 89 -13.86 10.50 -10.54
N CYS A 90 -14.09 11.16 -9.41
CA CYS A 90 -15.33 11.03 -8.64
C CYS A 90 -16.58 11.44 -9.44
N GLU A 91 -16.50 12.50 -10.26
CA GLU A 91 -17.58 12.90 -11.18
C GLU A 91 -17.92 11.81 -12.21
N ILE A 92 -16.90 11.12 -12.75
CA ILE A 92 -17.10 10.02 -13.69
C ILE A 92 -17.76 8.83 -12.98
N LEU A 93 -17.23 8.46 -11.80
CA LEU A 93 -17.74 7.37 -10.98
C LEU A 93 -19.18 7.60 -10.50
N ALA A 94 -19.54 8.83 -10.18
CA ALA A 94 -20.87 9.21 -9.69
C ALA A 94 -22.02 8.91 -10.68
N ALA A 95 -21.72 8.65 -11.96
CA ALA A 95 -22.70 8.12 -12.91
C ALA A 95 -23.17 6.70 -12.58
N HIS A 96 -22.44 5.98 -11.71
CA HIS A 96 -22.77 4.64 -11.24
C HIS A 96 -22.86 4.56 -9.71
N ALA A 97 -21.83 5.02 -8.99
CA ALA A 97 -21.77 4.95 -7.55
C ALA A 97 -20.93 6.11 -6.98
N ARG A 98 -21.30 6.58 -5.79
CA ARG A 98 -20.58 7.67 -5.13
C ARG A 98 -19.26 7.15 -4.55
N CYS A 99 -18.16 7.81 -4.90
CA CYS A 99 -16.90 7.65 -4.19
C CYS A 99 -17.01 8.29 -2.79
N ALA A 100 -16.62 7.50 -1.79
CA ALA A 100 -16.90 7.68 -0.38
C ALA A 100 -15.64 7.99 0.41
N ASP A 101 -14.58 7.26 0.11
CA ASP A 101 -13.23 7.46 0.59
C ASP A 101 -12.28 7.21 -0.57
N LEU A 102 -11.04 7.66 -0.41
CA LEU A 102 -9.97 7.35 -1.33
C LEU A 102 -8.67 7.14 -0.56
N PHE A 103 -7.87 6.19 -1.02
CA PHE A 103 -6.45 6.13 -0.70
C PHE A 103 -5.67 6.78 -1.84
N ALA A 104 -4.71 7.64 -1.53
CA ALA A 104 -3.75 8.17 -2.51
C ALA A 104 -2.36 8.18 -1.85
N GLY A 105 -1.42 7.42 -2.41
CA GLY A 105 -0.17 7.13 -1.73
C GLY A 105 0.88 6.42 -2.57
N ILE A 106 1.90 5.93 -1.87
CA ILE A 106 3.01 5.18 -2.46
C ILE A 106 3.06 3.80 -1.81
N GLY A 107 3.17 2.78 -2.64
CA GLY A 107 3.38 1.39 -2.24
C GLY A 107 4.86 1.02 -2.34
N TYR A 108 5.35 0.36 -1.30
CA TYR A 108 6.71 -0.15 -1.18
C TYR A 108 6.71 -1.63 -0.82
N TYR A 109 7.81 -2.29 -1.10
CA TYR A 109 8.08 -3.64 -0.60
C TYR A 109 9.47 -3.72 0.05
N PHE A 110 9.65 -4.71 0.92
CA PHE A 110 10.95 -5.04 1.46
C PHE A 110 11.70 -5.91 0.44
N ASP A 111 12.77 -5.36 -0.15
CA ASP A 111 13.63 -6.06 -1.11
C ASP A 111 14.76 -6.85 -0.45
N ARG A 112 15.06 -6.52 0.81
CA ARG A 112 16.08 -7.13 1.64
C ARG A 112 15.46 -7.74 2.88
N HIS A 113 16.16 -8.75 3.39
CA HIS A 113 15.85 -9.36 4.67
C HIS A 113 16.47 -8.53 5.83
N PRO A 114 15.66 -7.98 6.76
CA PRO A 114 16.20 -7.24 7.90
C PRO A 114 16.98 -8.12 8.88
N SER A 115 18.11 -7.64 9.41
CA SER A 115 18.89 -8.43 10.37
C SER A 115 18.36 -8.29 11.81
N PRO A 116 18.58 -9.29 12.68
CA PRO A 116 18.17 -9.21 14.09
C PRO A 116 18.74 -7.99 14.85
N ASP A 117 19.93 -7.52 14.45
CA ASP A 117 20.57 -6.34 15.05
C ASP A 117 19.82 -5.04 14.76
N GLU A 118 18.91 -5.03 13.78
CA GLU A 118 18.04 -3.89 13.50
C GLU A 118 16.84 -3.77 14.45
N CYS A 119 16.56 -4.80 15.25
CA CYS A 119 15.40 -4.86 16.14
C CYS A 119 15.71 -5.35 17.57
N PRO A 120 16.73 -4.79 18.25
CA PRO A 120 17.20 -5.29 19.55
C PRO A 120 16.18 -5.19 20.69
N ASP A 121 15.25 -4.23 20.62
CA ASP A 121 14.26 -3.99 21.69
C ASP A 121 12.92 -4.69 21.45
N VAL A 122 12.78 -5.41 20.33
CA VAL A 122 11.50 -5.95 19.88
C VAL A 122 11.20 -7.29 20.54
N ILE A 123 9.98 -7.43 21.03
CA ILE A 123 9.42 -8.69 21.50
C ILE A 123 8.24 -9.11 20.62
N ARG A 124 8.08 -10.42 20.43
CA ARG A 124 6.89 -10.99 19.80
C ARG A 124 5.74 -11.09 20.81
N ARG A 125 4.55 -10.62 20.42
CA ARG A 125 3.31 -10.60 21.20
C ARG A 125 2.17 -11.13 20.33
N GLY A 126 1.92 -12.44 20.40
CA GLY A 126 0.98 -13.12 19.50
C GLY A 126 1.44 -12.97 18.03
N ALA A 127 0.55 -12.47 17.18
CA ALA A 127 0.83 -12.17 15.77
C ALA A 127 1.43 -10.77 15.53
N SER A 128 1.90 -10.08 16.57
CA SER A 128 2.46 -8.73 16.45
C SER A 128 3.83 -8.59 17.09
N TYR A 129 4.55 -7.55 16.69
CA TYR A 129 5.89 -7.20 17.14
C TYR A 129 5.80 -5.91 17.92
N ALA A 130 6.35 -5.86 19.12
CA ALA A 130 6.15 -4.75 20.03
C ALA A 130 7.44 -4.33 20.72
N ILE A 131 7.52 -3.05 21.06
CA ILE A 131 8.49 -2.51 22.03
C ILE A 131 7.71 -2.10 23.28
N VAL A 132 8.16 -2.59 24.43
CA VAL A 132 7.53 -2.36 25.73
C VAL A 132 8.50 -1.65 26.65
N ILE A 133 8.11 -0.49 27.18
CA ILE A 133 8.90 0.28 28.14
C ILE A 133 8.07 0.44 29.41
N ASN A 134 8.64 0.09 30.57
CA ASN A 134 7.95 0.14 31.87
C ASN A 134 6.59 -0.58 31.87
N GLY A 135 6.51 -1.74 31.20
CA GLY A 135 5.29 -2.55 31.11
C GLY A 135 4.23 -2.04 30.13
N ARG A 136 4.45 -0.89 29.46
CA ARG A 136 3.51 -0.33 28.47
C ARG A 136 4.00 -0.58 27.05
N GLN A 137 3.12 -1.06 26.17
CA GLN A 137 3.40 -1.14 24.73
C GLN A 137 3.52 0.27 24.15
N ILE A 138 4.67 0.59 23.57
CA ILE A 138 5.00 1.92 23.05
C ILE A 138 4.97 1.95 21.52
N SER A 139 5.39 0.85 20.89
CA SER A 139 5.37 0.68 19.44
C SER A 139 4.90 -0.72 19.10
N ARG A 140 4.16 -0.85 18.00
CA ARG A 140 3.65 -2.15 17.52
C ARG A 140 3.67 -2.20 15.99
N ALA A 141 4.00 -3.35 15.44
CA ALA A 141 3.81 -3.72 14.04
C ALA A 141 2.99 -5.02 13.95
N TRP A 142 2.08 -5.08 12.98
CA TRP A 142 1.26 -6.25 12.66
C TRP A 142 0.90 -6.25 11.17
N SER A 143 0.42 -7.38 10.67
CA SER A 143 -0.18 -7.44 9.33
C SER A 143 -1.59 -6.87 9.40
N GLU A 144 -1.85 -5.73 8.76
CA GLU A 144 -3.22 -5.20 8.62
C GLU A 144 -4.06 -6.13 7.75
N ARG A 145 -3.40 -6.67 6.72
CA ARG A 145 -3.94 -7.66 5.78
C ARG A 145 -2.84 -8.64 5.44
N ASP A 146 -3.18 -9.91 5.31
CA ASP A 146 -2.27 -10.94 4.83
C ASP A 146 -3.01 -12.14 4.24
N ASP A 147 -2.28 -12.88 3.42
CA ASP A 147 -2.66 -14.17 2.89
C ASP A 147 -1.44 -15.11 2.84
N GLU A 148 -1.55 -16.18 2.05
CA GLU A 148 -0.46 -17.15 1.88
C GLU A 148 0.71 -16.64 1.03
N TYR A 149 0.56 -15.51 0.33
CA TYR A 149 1.56 -14.96 -0.61
C TYR A 149 2.19 -13.66 -0.10
N ALA A 150 1.45 -12.84 0.64
CA ALA A 150 1.88 -11.51 1.05
C ALA A 150 1.27 -11.05 2.38
N ALA A 151 1.84 -9.99 2.94
CA ALA A 151 1.30 -9.27 4.08
C ALA A 151 1.59 -7.77 3.96
N GLU A 152 0.66 -6.93 4.42
CA GLU A 152 0.83 -5.47 4.47
C GLU A 152 1.02 -4.98 5.90
N LEU A 153 2.08 -4.18 6.10
CA LEU A 153 2.45 -3.63 7.39
C LEU A 153 1.47 -2.55 7.86
N ALA A 154 0.90 -2.76 9.04
CA ALA A 154 0.47 -1.66 9.90
C ALA A 154 1.49 -1.46 11.04
N VAL A 155 1.72 -0.19 11.37
CA VAL A 155 2.67 0.20 12.42
C VAL A 155 2.19 1.44 13.15
N GLU A 156 2.29 1.40 14.48
CA GLU A 156 1.99 2.54 15.32
C GLU A 156 3.09 2.75 16.37
N THR A 157 3.32 4.02 16.70
CA THR A 157 4.16 4.41 17.84
C THR A 157 3.47 5.54 18.59
N GLN A 158 3.39 5.40 19.92
CA GLN A 158 2.85 6.42 20.81
C GLN A 158 3.59 7.75 20.63
N ARG A 159 2.83 8.85 20.65
CA ARG A 159 3.30 10.17 20.22
C ARG A 159 4.55 10.61 20.99
N GLU A 160 4.62 10.33 22.28
CA GLU A 160 5.69 10.73 23.20
C GLU A 160 7.02 9.99 22.94
N TYR A 161 6.96 8.89 22.19
CA TYR A 161 8.07 7.98 21.91
C TYR A 161 8.45 7.93 20.42
N ARG A 162 7.85 8.77 19.58
CA ARG A 162 8.23 8.90 18.15
C ARG A 162 9.64 9.46 18.01
N GLN A 163 10.20 9.32 16.80
CA GLN A 163 11.55 9.80 16.43
C GLN A 163 12.71 9.16 17.21
N ARG A 164 12.48 7.98 17.79
CA ARG A 164 13.49 7.19 18.54
C ARG A 164 13.86 5.87 17.86
N GLY A 165 13.43 5.66 16.62
CA GLY A 165 13.68 4.43 15.85
C GLY A 165 12.75 3.25 16.16
N TYR A 166 11.84 3.35 17.14
CA TYR A 166 10.99 2.22 17.53
C TYR A 166 10.09 1.67 16.41
N ALA A 167 9.48 2.54 15.60
CA ALA A 167 8.69 2.12 14.44
C ALA A 167 9.52 1.28 13.45
N ARG A 168 10.77 1.72 13.18
CA ARG A 168 11.70 1.02 12.30
C ARG A 168 12.01 -0.37 12.84
N GLN A 169 12.31 -0.48 14.14
CA GLN A 169 12.62 -1.77 14.76
C GLN A 169 11.45 -2.76 14.67
N VAL A 170 10.24 -2.36 15.08
CA VAL A 170 9.07 -3.27 15.04
C VAL A 170 8.69 -3.65 13.61
N ALA A 171 8.80 -2.72 12.65
CA ALA A 171 8.54 -2.98 11.25
C ALA A 171 9.58 -3.93 10.63
N ALA A 172 10.87 -3.76 10.96
CA ALA A 172 11.93 -4.66 10.52
C ALA A 172 11.73 -6.08 11.05
N ALA A 173 11.39 -6.23 12.34
CA ALA A 173 11.11 -7.53 12.93
C ALA A 173 9.88 -8.22 12.31
N TRP A 174 8.82 -7.44 12.04
CA TRP A 174 7.65 -7.95 11.32
C TRP A 174 8.01 -8.40 9.90
N ALA A 175 8.76 -7.57 9.16
CA ALA A 175 9.13 -7.88 7.79
C ALA A 175 10.03 -9.11 7.71
N ALA A 176 10.97 -9.29 8.64
CA ALA A 176 11.80 -10.48 8.73
C ALA A 176 10.93 -11.75 8.86
N ASP A 177 9.92 -11.76 9.74
CA ASP A 177 9.02 -12.92 9.91
C ASP A 177 8.18 -13.20 8.66
N VAL A 178 7.68 -12.16 7.99
CA VAL A 178 6.95 -12.31 6.73
C VAL A 178 7.86 -12.89 5.65
N LEU A 179 9.07 -12.37 5.49
CA LEU A 179 10.03 -12.85 4.49
C LEU A 179 10.52 -14.27 4.80
N ASP A 180 10.73 -14.63 6.07
CA ASP A 180 11.08 -15.99 6.51
C ASP A 180 9.99 -17.02 6.16
N SER A 181 8.73 -16.58 6.06
CA SER A 181 7.62 -17.40 5.60
C SER A 181 7.51 -17.52 4.06
N GLY A 182 8.44 -16.92 3.31
CA GLY A 182 8.45 -16.91 1.85
C GLY A 182 7.45 -15.95 1.20
N ARG A 183 6.83 -15.06 2.00
CA ARG A 183 5.82 -14.10 1.56
C ARG A 183 6.43 -12.74 1.22
N VAL A 184 5.71 -11.96 0.42
CA VAL A 184 6.08 -10.55 0.14
C VAL A 184 5.62 -9.65 1.28
N ALA A 185 6.54 -8.85 1.82
CA ALA A 185 6.22 -7.85 2.84
C ALA A 185 6.01 -6.48 2.19
N PHE A 186 4.80 -5.94 2.32
CA PHE A 186 4.42 -4.63 1.80
C PHE A 186 4.38 -3.56 2.89
N TYR A 187 4.63 -2.32 2.47
CA TYR A 187 4.34 -1.13 3.25
C TYR A 187 3.80 -0.05 2.34
N SER A 188 2.76 0.65 2.76
CA SER A 188 2.20 1.77 2.01
C SER A 188 1.95 2.97 2.91
N HIS A 189 1.90 4.16 2.33
CA HIS A 189 1.44 5.34 3.05
C HIS A 189 0.78 6.36 2.15
N ARG A 190 -0.16 7.13 2.72
CA ARG A 190 -0.76 8.30 2.06
C ARG A 190 0.29 9.35 1.74
N THR A 191 0.17 10.04 0.61
CA THR A 191 1.16 11.03 0.13
C THR A 191 1.44 12.14 1.16
N VAL A 192 0.42 12.54 1.93
CA VAL A 192 0.52 13.61 2.95
C VAL A 192 1.20 13.15 4.26
N ASN A 193 1.45 11.85 4.44
CA ASN A 193 1.99 11.32 5.69
C ASN A 193 3.52 11.37 5.72
N ALA A 194 4.07 12.54 6.10
CA ALA A 194 5.51 12.76 6.20
C ALA A 194 6.22 11.81 7.18
N ALA A 195 5.55 11.37 8.26
CA ALA A 195 6.13 10.45 9.23
C ALA A 195 6.32 9.05 8.63
N SER A 196 5.33 8.55 7.90
CA SER A 196 5.43 7.28 7.18
C SER A 196 6.42 7.34 6.02
N LYS A 197 6.51 8.47 5.31
CA LYS A 197 7.54 8.70 4.31
C LYS A 197 8.95 8.60 4.89
N ALA A 198 9.18 9.23 6.05
CA ALA A 198 10.44 9.12 6.76
C ALA A 198 10.72 7.69 7.24
N LEU A 199 9.68 6.95 7.67
CA LEU A 199 9.80 5.55 8.04
C LEU A 199 10.22 4.68 6.84
N ALA A 200 9.57 4.82 5.69
CA ALA A 200 9.92 4.11 4.45
C ALA A 200 11.41 4.32 4.10
N ARG A 201 11.87 5.59 4.09
CA ARG A 201 13.29 5.93 3.89
C ARG A 201 14.21 5.24 4.91
N SER A 202 13.82 5.21 6.19
CA SER A 202 14.64 4.61 7.25
C SER A 202 14.69 3.08 7.20
N LEU A 203 13.66 2.44 6.64
CA LEU A 203 13.62 0.99 6.44
C LEU A 203 14.44 0.57 5.23
N GLY A 204 14.60 1.49 4.26
CA GLY A 204 15.23 1.20 2.97
C GLY A 204 14.32 0.36 2.07
N VAL A 205 13.00 0.50 2.19
CA VAL A 205 12.04 -0.18 1.32
C VAL A 205 12.04 0.43 -0.08
N VAL A 206 11.71 -0.37 -1.09
CA VAL A 206 11.76 0.01 -2.50
C VAL A 206 10.36 0.31 -3.01
N PRO A 207 10.10 1.47 -3.64
CA PRO A 207 8.80 1.79 -4.19
C PRO A 207 8.51 0.95 -5.43
N TYR A 208 7.26 0.47 -5.53
CA TYR A 208 6.78 -0.25 -6.71
C TYR A 208 5.67 0.50 -7.46
N ALA A 209 4.88 1.33 -6.77
CA ALA A 209 3.82 2.12 -7.41
C ALA A 209 3.48 3.41 -6.64
N VAL A 210 3.07 4.44 -7.38
CA VAL A 210 2.14 5.47 -6.87
C VAL A 210 0.73 4.98 -7.18
N LEU A 211 -0.14 4.91 -6.18
CA LEU A 211 -1.48 4.37 -6.37
C LEU A 211 -2.56 5.25 -5.77
N THR A 212 -3.71 5.26 -6.44
CA THR A 212 -4.96 5.81 -5.91
C THR A 212 -6.06 4.75 -6.02
N SER A 213 -6.73 4.49 -4.89
CA SER A 213 -7.91 3.64 -4.79
C SER A 213 -9.12 4.52 -4.49
N TYR A 214 -10.16 4.42 -5.31
CA TYR A 214 -11.42 5.13 -5.14
C TYR A 214 -12.47 4.17 -4.60
N GLU A 215 -12.90 4.37 -3.36
CA GLU A 215 -13.74 3.43 -2.63
C GLU A 215 -15.19 3.92 -2.58
N SER A 216 -16.16 3.01 -2.56
CA SER A 216 -17.58 3.34 -2.34
C SER A 216 -18.01 3.04 -0.91
N TYR A 217 -19.05 3.70 -0.42
CA TYR A 217 -19.85 3.19 0.70
C TYR A 217 -20.91 2.24 0.12
N GLU A 218 -21.37 1.28 0.92
CA GLU A 218 -22.60 0.51 0.60
C GLU A 218 -23.80 1.45 0.33
#